data_AF-A0A958FC79-F1
#
_entry.id   AF-A0A958FC79-F1
#
_cell.length_a   1.000
_cell.length_b   1.000
_cell.length_c   1.000
_cell.angle_alpha   90.00
_cell.angle_beta   90.00
_cell.angle_gamma   90.00
#
_symmetry.space_group_name_H-M   'P 1'
#
loop_
_entity.id
_entity.type
_entity.pdbx_description
1 polymer ?
#
loop_
_entity_poly.entity_id
_entity_poly.type
_entity_poly.pdbx_seq_one_letter_code
_entity_poly.pdbx_strand_id
1 'polypeptide(L)'
;MIGQFLGESVVYAILAMVLALLLVAAALPAYSNFLGYALSINMAENGFLLLGLLGMVLLVGIAAGSYPAFFLSSFRPVVVLKGTGAAKLSGHSGGLRKSLVVLQFAISIVLMVAVGVVYQQLDYVHNKDLGYDKSRIALLPAGSEINQRFQDLQARLLLHPAVEKVSLAKRVPTGRLLDSWGTSINYVGTDQPIDFRIAGLMVDHTYIPTYGIPLAAGRNFSRELASDSSEAFI
;
A
#
# COMPACT_ATOMS: atom_id res chain seq x y z
N MET A 1 2.06 -22.05 -41.20
CA MET A 1 1.40 -20.73 -41.02
C MET A 1 0.98 -20.53 -39.56
N ILE A 2 0.06 -21.33 -38.96
CA ILE A 2 -0.29 -21.24 -37.51
C ILE A 2 0.92 -21.32 -36.58
N GLY A 3 1.76 -22.35 -36.71
CA GLY A 3 2.92 -22.55 -35.82
C GLY A 3 3.99 -21.45 -35.92
N GLN A 4 4.06 -20.72 -37.04
CA GLN A 4 5.02 -19.63 -37.22
C GLN A 4 4.61 -18.39 -36.42
N PHE A 5 3.34 -17.96 -36.52
CA PHE A 5 2.82 -16.80 -35.78
C PHE A 5 2.75 -17.07 -34.27
N LEU A 6 2.40 -18.30 -33.88
CA LEU A 6 2.40 -18.70 -32.47
C LEU A 6 3.84 -18.73 -31.91
N GLY A 7 4.78 -19.28 -32.67
CA GLY A 7 6.20 -19.28 -32.31
C GLY A 7 6.78 -17.88 -32.16
N GLU A 8 6.51 -16.98 -33.10
CA GLU A 8 6.96 -15.58 -33.05
C GLU A 8 6.42 -14.85 -31.80
N SER A 9 5.14 -15.05 -31.47
CA SER A 9 4.51 -14.44 -30.30
C SER A 9 5.11 -14.93 -28.98
N VAL A 10 5.44 -16.22 -28.89
CA VAL A 10 6.14 -16.80 -27.73
C VAL A 10 7.57 -16.24 -27.63
N VAL A 11 8.28 -16.06 -28.76
CA VAL A 11 9.62 -15.44 -28.76
C VAL A 11 9.55 -14.00 -28.23
N TYR A 12 8.59 -13.19 -28.67
CA TYR A 12 8.41 -11.85 -28.10
C TYR A 12 8.09 -11.88 -26.61
N ALA A 13 7.25 -12.81 -26.13
CA ALA A 13 6.94 -12.96 -24.71
C ALA A 13 8.18 -13.36 -23.89
N ILE A 14 9.05 -14.23 -24.42
CA ILE A 14 10.33 -14.58 -23.81
C ILE A 14 11.25 -13.35 -23.71
N LEU A 15 11.41 -12.60 -24.80
CA LEU A 15 12.25 -11.40 -24.81
C LEU A 15 11.74 -10.33 -23.82
N ALA A 16 10.42 -10.12 -23.76
CA ALA A 16 9.81 -9.22 -22.80
C ALA A 16 10.03 -9.67 -21.35
N MET A 17 9.94 -10.98 -21.07
CA MET A 17 10.25 -11.53 -19.74
C MET A 17 11.70 -11.27 -19.36
N VAL A 18 12.66 -11.55 -20.25
CA VAL A 18 14.09 -11.30 -19.99
C VAL A 18 14.33 -9.82 -19.69
N LEU A 19 13.76 -8.92 -20.49
CA LEU A 19 13.87 -7.48 -20.26
C LEU A 19 13.27 -7.06 -18.91
N ALA A 20 12.10 -7.60 -18.57
CA ALA A 20 11.45 -7.32 -17.28
C ALA A 20 12.32 -7.78 -16.11
N LEU A 21 12.95 -8.97 -16.18
CA LEU A 21 13.84 -9.46 -15.14
C LEU A 21 15.08 -8.58 -14.97
N LEU A 22 15.66 -8.07 -16.07
CA LEU A 22 16.78 -7.13 -16.01
C LEU A 22 16.37 -5.81 -15.34
N LEU A 23 15.20 -5.27 -15.69
CA LEU A 23 14.68 -4.04 -15.08
C LEU A 23 14.40 -4.22 -13.59
N VAL A 24 13.80 -5.34 -13.20
CA VAL A 24 13.56 -5.66 -11.78
C VAL A 24 14.88 -5.81 -11.04
N ALA A 25 15.87 -6.53 -11.59
CA ALA A 25 17.18 -6.67 -10.98
C ALA A 25 17.91 -5.32 -10.82
N ALA A 26 17.76 -4.39 -11.76
CA ALA A 26 18.33 -3.05 -11.68
C ALA A 26 17.61 -2.14 -10.68
N ALA A 27 16.29 -2.30 -10.53
CA ALA A 27 15.48 -1.51 -9.60
C ALA A 27 15.54 -2.02 -8.15
N LEU A 28 15.85 -3.31 -7.96
CA LEU A 28 15.86 -3.97 -6.65
C LEU A 28 16.74 -3.26 -5.61
N PRO A 29 17.99 -2.83 -5.91
CA PRO A 29 18.85 -2.16 -4.93
C PRO A 29 18.28 -0.82 -4.45
N ALA A 30 17.68 -0.06 -5.35
CA ALA A 30 17.03 1.21 -5.00
C ALA A 30 15.84 0.96 -4.07
N TYR A 31 15.05 -0.08 -4.38
CA TYR A 31 13.88 -0.45 -3.57
C TYR A 31 14.25 -1.05 -2.21
N SER A 32 15.31 -1.87 -2.14
CA SER A 32 15.82 -2.43 -0.87
C SER A 32 16.33 -1.33 0.06
N ASN A 33 17.03 -0.33 -0.49
CA ASN A 33 17.49 0.83 0.27
C ASN A 33 16.32 1.70 0.77
N PHE A 34 15.28 1.86 -0.05
CA PHE A 34 14.09 2.61 0.32
C PHE A 34 13.30 1.94 1.45
N LEU A 35 13.16 0.61 1.41
CA LEU A 35 12.42 -0.15 2.42
C LEU A 35 13.25 -0.50 3.67
N GLY A 36 14.58 -0.41 3.61
CA GLY A 36 15.47 -0.85 4.69
C GLY A 36 15.53 -2.37 4.88
N TYR A 37 15.08 -3.15 3.88
CA TYR A 37 15.10 -4.62 3.90
C TYR A 37 15.94 -5.16 2.74
N ALA A 38 16.74 -6.20 2.99
CA ALA A 38 17.51 -6.89 1.97
C ALA A 38 16.59 -7.77 1.12
N LEU A 39 16.13 -7.24 -0.01
CA LEU A 39 15.37 -7.99 -1.01
C LEU A 39 16.34 -8.67 -1.98
N SER A 40 16.19 -9.97 -2.18
CA SER A 40 16.94 -10.74 -3.18
C SER A 40 15.99 -11.54 -4.08
N ILE A 41 16.38 -11.70 -5.35
CA ILE A 41 15.65 -12.54 -6.30
C ILE A 41 16.30 -13.93 -6.25
N ASN A 42 15.77 -14.81 -5.39
CA ASN A 42 16.27 -16.17 -5.25
C ASN A 42 15.63 -17.11 -6.29
N MET A 43 15.86 -16.81 -7.57
CA MET A 43 15.28 -17.57 -8.69
C MET A 43 15.75 -19.02 -8.78
N ALA A 44 17.00 -19.29 -8.40
CA ALA A 44 17.59 -20.62 -8.45
C ALA A 44 17.08 -21.54 -7.33
N GLU A 45 16.76 -20.97 -6.16
CA GLU A 45 16.29 -21.74 -5.00
C GLU A 45 14.77 -21.95 -5.02
N ASN A 46 14.03 -21.09 -5.72
CA ASN A 46 12.58 -21.12 -5.77
C ASN A 46 12.07 -21.62 -7.13
N GLY A 47 12.12 -22.93 -7.34
CA GLY A 47 11.65 -23.58 -8.57
C GLY A 47 10.18 -23.29 -8.92
N PHE A 48 9.34 -22.97 -7.93
CA PHE A 48 7.95 -22.56 -8.16
C PHE A 48 7.86 -21.21 -8.87
N LEU A 49 8.70 -20.24 -8.53
CA LEU A 49 8.76 -18.95 -9.23
C LEU A 49 9.20 -19.12 -10.69
N LEU A 50 10.19 -19.97 -10.95
CA LEU A 50 10.67 -20.24 -12.31
C LEU A 50 9.58 -20.92 -13.16
N LEU A 51 8.91 -21.94 -12.60
CA LEU A 51 7.78 -22.62 -13.24
C LEU A 51 6.61 -21.65 -13.49
N GLY A 52 6.30 -20.78 -12.52
CA GLY A 52 5.27 -19.77 -12.64
C GLY A 52 5.55 -18.77 -13.76
N LEU A 53 6.80 -18.27 -13.85
CA LEU A 53 7.23 -17.36 -14.92
C LEU A 53 7.19 -18.02 -16.30
N LEU A 54 7.69 -19.25 -16.41
CA LEU A 54 7.65 -20.01 -17.66
C LEU A 54 6.20 -20.25 -18.11
N GLY A 55 5.34 -20.67 -17.17
CA GLY A 55 3.91 -20.86 -17.41
C GLY A 55 3.23 -19.56 -17.84
N MET A 56 3.58 -18.43 -17.22
CA MET A 56 3.05 -17.11 -17.58
C MET A 56 3.46 -16.70 -19.00
N VAL A 57 4.73 -16.87 -19.37
CA VAL A 57 5.22 -16.57 -20.73
C VAL A 57 4.53 -17.42 -21.78
N LEU A 58 4.36 -18.71 -21.53
CA LEU A 58 3.64 -19.59 -22.45
C LEU A 58 2.17 -19.19 -22.55
N LEU A 59 1.50 -18.92 -21.43
CA LEU A 59 0.11 -18.49 -21.42
C LEU A 59 -0.07 -17.18 -22.21
N VAL A 60 0.72 -16.16 -21.91
CA VAL A 60 0.65 -14.84 -22.57
C VAL A 60 1.05 -14.94 -24.04
N GLY A 61 2.13 -15.65 -24.36
CA GLY A 61 2.61 -15.83 -25.72
C GLY A 61 1.62 -16.60 -26.60
N ILE A 62 1.00 -17.66 -26.07
CA ILE A 62 -0.05 -18.41 -26.76
C ILE A 62 -1.32 -17.56 -26.87
N ALA A 63 -1.76 -16.87 -25.82
CA ALA A 63 -2.95 -16.04 -25.85
C ALA A 63 -2.81 -14.87 -26.85
N ALA A 64 -1.67 -14.18 -26.84
CA ALA A 64 -1.37 -13.10 -27.77
C ALA A 64 -1.23 -13.60 -29.22
N GLY A 65 -0.58 -14.75 -29.42
CA GLY A 65 -0.36 -15.35 -30.74
C GLY A 65 -1.56 -16.09 -31.32
N SER A 66 -2.52 -16.50 -30.47
CA SER A 66 -3.72 -17.21 -30.90
C SER A 66 -4.53 -16.36 -31.88
N TYR A 67 -4.63 -15.05 -31.63
CA TYR A 67 -5.40 -14.15 -32.50
C TYR A 67 -4.83 -14.09 -33.95
N PRO A 68 -3.55 -13.76 -34.19
CA PRO A 68 -2.97 -13.82 -35.52
C PRO A 68 -2.96 -15.23 -36.12
N ALA A 69 -2.63 -16.25 -35.32
CA ALA A 69 -2.42 -17.61 -35.83
C ALA A 69 -3.70 -18.27 -36.33
N PHE A 70 -4.81 -18.17 -35.58
CA PHE A 70 -6.10 -18.71 -36.02
C PHE A 70 -6.75 -17.86 -37.11
N PHE A 71 -6.59 -16.53 -37.05
CA PHE A 71 -7.25 -15.62 -37.98
C PHE A 71 -6.54 -15.53 -39.34
N LEU A 72 -5.22 -15.27 -39.38
CA LEU A 72 -4.49 -15.14 -40.64
C LEU A 72 -4.27 -16.48 -41.34
N SER A 73 -4.16 -17.59 -40.61
CA SER A 73 -3.95 -18.89 -41.27
C SER A 73 -5.21 -19.47 -41.92
N SER A 74 -6.38 -18.85 -41.71
CA SER A 74 -7.62 -19.18 -42.41
C SER A 74 -7.75 -18.50 -43.78
N PHE A 75 -6.84 -17.57 -44.13
CA PHE A 75 -6.82 -16.91 -45.43
C PHE A 75 -6.53 -17.91 -46.55
N ARG A 76 -7.51 -18.12 -47.44
CA ARG A 76 -7.36 -18.87 -48.69
C ARG A 76 -7.17 -17.89 -49.85
N PRO A 77 -5.95 -17.70 -50.39
CA PRO A 77 -5.67 -16.69 -51.44
C PRO A 77 -6.53 -16.87 -52.71
N VAL A 78 -6.85 -18.11 -53.05
CA VAL A 78 -7.65 -18.49 -54.24
C VAL A 78 -9.09 -17.94 -54.18
N VAL A 79 -9.66 -17.73 -52.99
CA VAL A 79 -11.03 -17.23 -52.80
C VAL A 79 -11.10 -15.71 -52.93
N VAL A 80 -10.01 -15.01 -52.64
CA VAL A 80 -9.92 -13.55 -52.72
C VAL A 80 -9.72 -13.09 -54.18
N LEU A 81 -8.94 -13.83 -54.97
CA LEU A 81 -8.70 -13.57 -56.40
C LEU A 81 -9.94 -13.80 -57.28
N LYS A 82 -10.91 -14.61 -56.85
CA LYS A 82 -12.17 -14.87 -57.58
C LYS A 82 -13.30 -13.85 -57.29
N GLY A 83 -13.06 -12.83 -56.47
CA GLY A 83 -14.02 -11.74 -56.20
C GLY A 83 -15.27 -12.11 -55.40
N THR A 84 -15.59 -13.39 -55.23
CA THR A 84 -16.83 -13.86 -54.58
C THR A 84 -16.77 -13.92 -53.05
N GLY A 85 -15.58 -13.82 -52.44
CA GLY A 85 -15.40 -13.90 -50.97
C GLY A 85 -14.81 -12.66 -50.30
N ALA A 86 -14.34 -11.68 -51.06
CA ALA A 86 -13.61 -10.53 -50.52
C ALA A 86 -14.48 -9.64 -49.59
N ALA A 87 -15.79 -9.52 -49.87
CA ALA A 87 -16.72 -8.73 -49.05
C ALA A 87 -17.14 -9.39 -47.73
N LYS A 88 -17.05 -10.73 -47.59
CA LYS A 88 -17.41 -11.44 -46.35
C LYS A 88 -16.28 -11.47 -45.32
N LEU A 89 -15.01 -11.46 -45.75
CA LEU A 89 -13.83 -11.47 -44.85
C LEU A 89 -13.42 -10.06 -44.37
N SER A 90 -13.67 -9.01 -45.15
CA SER A 90 -13.28 -7.64 -44.82
C SER A 90 -14.12 -7.00 -43.69
N GLY A 91 -15.40 -7.37 -43.56
CA GLY A 91 -16.27 -6.86 -42.49
C GLY A 91 -15.98 -7.40 -41.08
N HIS A 92 -15.52 -8.64 -40.94
CA HIS A 92 -15.31 -9.32 -39.65
C HIS A 92 -13.89 -9.17 -39.08
N SER A 93 -12.90 -8.81 -39.91
CA SER A 93 -11.49 -8.67 -39.49
C SER A 93 -11.19 -7.36 -38.76
N GLY A 94 -11.83 -6.26 -39.17
CA GLY A 94 -11.57 -4.92 -38.64
C GLY A 94 -12.14 -4.69 -37.24
N GLY A 95 -13.31 -5.23 -36.93
CA GLY A 95 -13.99 -5.00 -35.64
C GLY A 95 -13.23 -5.56 -34.44
N LEU A 96 -12.74 -6.80 -34.54
CA LEU A 96 -12.02 -7.47 -33.47
C LEU A 96 -10.63 -6.85 -33.23
N ARG A 97 -9.89 -6.49 -34.29
CA ARG A 97 -8.61 -5.78 -34.18
C ARG A 97 -8.78 -4.41 -33.53
N LYS A 98 -9.79 -3.66 -33.94
CA LYS A 98 -10.12 -2.35 -33.34
C LYS A 98 -10.48 -2.51 -31.86
N SER A 99 -11.28 -3.52 -31.51
CA SER A 99 -11.66 -3.81 -30.12
C SER A 99 -10.43 -4.14 -29.25
N LEU A 100 -9.53 -5.00 -29.72
CA LEU A 100 -8.31 -5.36 -29.00
C LEU A 100 -7.38 -4.14 -28.78
N VAL A 101 -7.23 -3.27 -29.78
CA VAL A 101 -6.43 -2.05 -29.67
C VAL A 101 -7.06 -1.07 -28.69
N VAL A 102 -8.39 -0.89 -28.74
CA VAL A 102 -9.11 -0.04 -27.78
C VAL A 102 -8.96 -0.59 -26.36
N LEU A 103 -9.10 -1.90 -26.17
CA LEU A 103 -8.92 -2.55 -24.87
C LEU A 103 -7.49 -2.36 -24.33
N GLN A 104 -6.47 -2.51 -25.17
CA GLN A 104 -5.07 -2.27 -24.81
C GLN A 104 -4.88 -0.84 -24.28
N PHE A 105 -5.31 0.17 -25.05
CA PHE A 105 -5.18 1.56 -24.62
C PHE A 105 -6.02 1.85 -23.37
N ALA A 106 -7.22 1.29 -23.25
CA ALA A 106 -8.04 1.43 -22.05
C ALA A 106 -7.32 0.88 -20.81
N ILE A 107 -6.75 -0.32 -20.89
CA ILE A 107 -5.99 -0.92 -19.79
C ILE A 107 -4.78 -0.04 -19.42
N SER A 108 -4.02 0.45 -20.41
CA SER A 108 -2.87 1.33 -20.16
C SER A 108 -3.28 2.66 -19.50
N ILE A 109 -4.38 3.27 -19.94
CA ILE A 109 -4.91 4.51 -19.34
C ILE A 109 -5.33 4.25 -17.89
N VAL A 110 -6.08 3.18 -17.63
CA VAL A 110 -6.51 2.82 -16.27
C VAL A 110 -5.30 2.59 -15.36
N LEU A 111 -4.28 1.87 -15.84
CA LEU A 111 -3.06 1.64 -15.07
C LEU A 111 -2.32 2.95 -14.76
N MET A 112 -2.21 3.86 -15.74
CA MET A 112 -1.55 5.15 -15.55
C MET A 112 -2.30 6.02 -14.53
N VAL A 113 -3.63 6.06 -14.60
CA VAL A 113 -4.47 6.75 -13.62
C VAL A 113 -4.31 6.12 -12.23
N ALA A 114 -4.34 4.79 -12.13
CA ALA A 114 -4.18 4.09 -10.85
C ALA A 114 -2.84 4.41 -10.17
N VAL A 115 -1.73 4.39 -10.93
CA VAL A 115 -0.41 4.78 -10.42
C VAL A 115 -0.40 6.24 -9.97
N GLY A 116 -0.99 7.14 -10.75
CA GLY A 116 -1.11 8.56 -10.39
C GLY A 116 -1.90 8.78 -9.09
N VAL A 117 -3.03 8.09 -8.92
CA VAL A 117 -3.84 8.15 -7.70
C VAL A 117 -3.07 7.60 -6.50
N VAL A 118 -2.41 6.46 -6.64
CA VAL A 118 -1.58 5.89 -5.55
C VAL A 118 -0.47 6.86 -5.15
N TYR A 119 0.19 7.49 -6.12
CA TYR A 119 1.21 8.50 -5.85
C TYR A 119 0.65 9.70 -5.07
N GLN A 120 -0.49 10.25 -5.52
CA GLN A 120 -1.17 11.35 -4.81
C GLN A 120 -1.61 10.95 -3.40
N GLN A 121 -2.07 9.70 -3.21
CA GLN A 121 -2.44 9.20 -1.89
C GLN A 121 -1.22 9.08 -0.96
N LEU A 122 -0.08 8.61 -1.47
CA LEU A 122 1.16 8.54 -0.69
C LEU A 122 1.65 9.93 -0.29
N ASP A 123 1.64 10.89 -1.22
CA ASP A 123 2.02 12.28 -0.94
C ASP A 123 1.07 12.93 0.08
N TYR A 124 -0.24 12.73 -0.09
CA TYR A 124 -1.24 13.19 0.85
C TYR A 124 -1.01 12.61 2.25
N VAL A 125 -0.81 11.30 2.39
CA VAL A 125 -0.57 10.67 3.70
C VAL A 125 0.73 11.15 4.34
N HIS A 126 1.76 11.44 3.55
CA HIS A 126 3.03 11.94 4.05
C HIS A 126 2.96 13.39 4.55
N ASN A 127 2.28 14.26 3.80
CA ASN A 127 2.22 15.70 4.06
C ASN A 127 0.99 16.14 4.85
N LYS A 128 0.02 15.25 5.11
CA LYS A 128 -1.16 15.58 5.89
C LYS A 128 -0.79 15.97 7.31
N ASP A 129 -1.12 17.20 7.66
CA ASP A 129 -1.09 17.67 9.02
C ASP A 129 -2.08 16.85 9.86
N LEU A 130 -1.57 16.19 10.90
CA LEU A 130 -2.37 15.39 11.82
C LEU A 130 -2.88 16.21 13.02
N GLY A 131 -2.61 17.52 13.05
CA GLY A 131 -2.97 18.40 14.17
C GLY A 131 -2.07 18.23 15.39
N TYR A 132 -0.89 17.62 15.21
CA TYR A 132 0.11 17.48 16.26
C TYR A 132 1.52 17.37 15.67
N ASP A 133 2.50 17.85 16.42
CA ASP A 133 3.89 17.88 16.00
C ASP A 133 4.54 16.51 16.20
N LYS A 134 5.07 15.95 15.11
CA LYS A 134 5.86 14.71 15.09
C LYS A 134 7.35 14.96 14.90
N SER A 135 7.72 16.21 14.61
CA SER A 135 9.11 16.57 14.35
C SER A 135 9.91 16.47 15.64
N ARG A 136 11.14 15.93 15.55
CA ARG A 136 12.12 15.90 16.66
C ARG A 136 11.67 15.10 17.91
N ILE A 137 10.72 14.17 17.76
CA ILE A 137 10.32 13.27 18.84
C ILE A 137 11.10 11.96 18.75
N ALA A 138 11.86 11.65 19.79
CA ALA A 138 12.52 10.37 19.95
C ALA A 138 11.65 9.41 20.79
N LEU A 139 11.41 8.21 20.28
CA LEU A 139 10.64 7.19 20.98
C LEU A 139 11.58 6.18 21.64
N LEU A 140 11.43 6.03 22.95
CA LEU A 140 12.17 5.05 23.73
C LEU A 140 11.20 4.00 24.28
N PRO A 141 11.44 2.70 24.06
CA PRO A 141 10.60 1.67 24.63
C PRO A 141 10.72 1.68 26.16
N ALA A 142 9.59 1.85 26.85
CA ALA A 142 9.53 1.88 28.31
C ALA A 142 9.13 0.51 28.86
N GLY A 143 10.05 -0.15 29.55
CA GLY A 143 9.78 -1.35 30.34
C GLY A 143 9.14 -1.03 31.71
N SER A 144 8.85 -2.07 32.49
CA SER A 144 8.27 -1.93 33.83
C SER A 144 9.13 -1.06 34.77
N GLU A 145 10.45 -1.21 34.72
CA GLU A 145 11.39 -0.43 35.54
C GLU A 145 11.34 1.07 35.21
N ILE A 146 11.29 1.40 33.91
CA ILE A 146 11.18 2.78 33.44
C ILE A 146 9.86 3.37 33.90
N ASN A 147 8.76 2.63 33.79
CA ASN A 147 7.44 3.10 34.25
C ASN A 147 7.42 3.40 35.76
N GLN A 148 8.08 2.56 36.58
CA GLN A 148 8.14 2.76 38.03
C GLN A 148 9.03 3.95 38.43
N ARG A 149 10.10 4.21 37.68
CA ARG A 149 11.09 5.26 37.96
C ARG A 149 11.01 6.43 36.99
N PHE A 150 9.86 6.61 36.33
CA PHE A 150 9.73 7.58 35.25
C PHE A 150 10.00 9.01 35.72
N GLN A 151 9.58 9.37 36.93
CA GLN A 151 9.79 10.72 37.47
C GLN A 151 11.28 11.05 37.63
N ASP A 152 12.09 10.12 38.15
CA ASP A 152 13.54 10.30 38.28
C ASP A 152 14.23 10.38 36.91
N LEU A 153 13.79 9.54 35.97
CA LEU A 153 14.32 9.53 34.62
C LEU A 153 13.97 10.84 33.90
N GLN A 154 12.72 11.30 33.99
CA GLN A 154 12.24 12.55 33.44
C GLN A 154 13.07 13.73 33.98
N ALA A 155 13.26 13.80 35.29
CA ALA A 155 14.06 14.86 35.92
C ALA A 155 15.51 14.87 35.40
N ARG A 156 16.14 13.70 35.23
CA ARG A 156 17.50 13.58 34.69
C ARG A 156 17.60 13.94 33.22
N LEU A 157 16.64 13.53 32.39
CA LEU A 157 16.62 13.83 30.96
C LEU A 157 16.42 15.32 30.70
N LEU A 158 15.58 15.98 31.49
CA LEU A 158 15.33 17.43 31.40
C LEU A 158 16.55 18.29 31.80
N LEU A 159 17.58 17.71 32.43
CA LEU A 159 18.85 18.42 32.67
C LEU A 159 19.67 18.61 31.39
N HIS A 160 19.41 17.81 30.35
CA HIS A 160 20.14 17.90 29.10
C HIS A 160 19.56 19.01 28.21
N PRO A 161 20.35 19.98 27.73
CA PRO A 161 19.83 21.17 27.04
C PRO A 161 19.16 20.88 25.69
N ALA A 162 19.43 19.72 25.08
CA ALA A 162 18.78 19.28 23.85
C ALA A 162 17.37 18.66 24.08
N VAL A 163 16.95 18.44 25.33
CA VAL A 163 15.68 17.82 25.67
C VAL A 163 14.72 18.89 26.19
N GLU A 164 13.71 19.25 25.40
CA GLU A 164 12.72 20.27 25.80
C GLU A 164 11.64 19.68 26.71
N LYS A 165 11.11 18.51 26.34
CA LYS A 165 10.00 17.84 27.03
C LYS A 165 10.22 16.33 27.02
N VAL A 166 9.68 15.66 28.04
CA VAL A 166 9.72 14.21 28.18
C VAL A 166 8.36 13.76 28.64
N SER A 167 7.74 12.85 27.90
CA SER A 167 6.41 12.30 28.21
C SER A 167 6.42 10.78 28.19
N LEU A 168 5.63 10.20 29.09
CA LEU A 168 5.29 8.78 29.11
C LEU A 168 3.88 8.57 28.56
N ALA A 169 3.74 7.63 27.64
CA ALA A 169 2.46 7.19 27.11
C ALA A 169 2.50 5.72 26.73
N LYS A 170 1.34 5.07 26.74
CA LYS A 170 1.23 3.69 26.25
C LYS A 170 1.49 3.56 24.76
N ARG A 171 1.19 4.59 23.97
CA ARG A 171 1.34 4.63 22.51
C ARG A 171 1.59 6.06 22.04
N VAL A 172 2.09 6.17 20.82
CA VAL A 172 2.13 7.42 20.06
C VAL A 172 0.75 7.74 19.46
N PRO A 173 0.46 8.99 19.09
CA PRO A 173 -0.88 9.36 18.62
C PRO A 173 -1.31 8.64 17.32
N THR A 174 -0.36 8.27 16.46
CA THR A 174 -0.58 7.48 15.23
C THR A 174 -0.60 5.96 15.46
N GLY A 175 -0.37 5.50 16.69
CA GLY A 175 -0.40 4.09 17.02
C GLY A 175 -1.80 3.50 16.85
N ARG A 176 -1.88 2.20 16.55
CA ARG A 176 -3.17 1.50 16.50
C ARG A 176 -3.84 1.56 17.89
N LEU A 177 -4.96 2.28 18.01
CA LEU A 177 -5.72 2.49 19.25
C LEU A 177 -6.50 1.22 19.66
N LEU A 178 -5.75 0.25 20.17
CA LEU A 178 -6.28 -1.04 20.63
C LEU A 178 -6.75 -1.02 22.07
N ASP A 179 -6.33 -0.02 22.83
CA ASP A 179 -6.64 0.10 24.24
C ASP A 179 -8.08 0.63 24.38
N SER A 180 -8.92 -0.12 25.07
CA SER A 180 -10.31 0.20 25.35
C SER A 180 -10.65 -0.38 26.70
N TRP A 181 -11.25 0.42 27.57
CA TRP A 181 -11.57 -0.01 28.93
C TRP A 181 -12.98 -0.57 29.10
N GLY A 182 -13.70 -0.75 27.98
CA GLY A 182 -15.08 -1.22 27.99
C GLY A 182 -15.97 -0.11 28.52
N THR A 183 -16.64 0.59 27.60
CA THR A 183 -17.60 1.62 27.96
C THR A 183 -18.98 1.13 27.57
N SER A 184 -19.91 1.21 28.51
CA SER A 184 -21.34 1.17 28.23
C SER A 184 -21.88 2.59 28.40
N ILE A 185 -22.62 3.06 27.41
CA ILE A 185 -23.30 4.35 27.46
C ILE A 185 -24.79 4.11 27.66
N ASN A 186 -25.35 4.72 28.70
CA ASN A 186 -26.79 4.81 28.89
C ASN A 186 -27.30 5.93 27.99
N TYR A 187 -27.72 5.59 26.78
CA TYR A 187 -28.30 6.55 25.86
C TYR A 187 -29.73 6.89 26.32
N VAL A 188 -30.03 8.20 26.41
CA VAL A 188 -31.36 8.66 26.83
C VAL A 188 -32.39 8.18 25.82
N GLY A 189 -33.27 7.26 26.25
CA GLY A 189 -34.31 6.65 25.41
C GLY A 189 -34.09 5.18 25.05
N THR A 190 -33.13 4.47 25.67
CA THR A 190 -32.94 3.02 25.49
C THR A 190 -32.90 2.33 26.85
N ASP A 191 -33.72 1.29 27.05
CA ASP A 191 -33.79 0.53 28.31
C ASP A 191 -32.58 -0.39 28.54
N GLN A 192 -31.76 -0.61 27.51
CA GLN A 192 -30.54 -1.41 27.62
C GLN A 192 -29.29 -0.58 27.31
N PRO A 193 -28.21 -0.73 28.09
CA PRO A 193 -26.93 -0.10 27.80
C PRO A 193 -26.45 -0.52 26.42
N ILE A 194 -26.02 0.45 25.61
CA ILE A 194 -25.38 0.15 24.33
C ILE A 194 -23.89 0.00 24.61
N ASP A 195 -23.35 -1.18 24.28
CA ASP A 195 -21.91 -1.40 24.31
C ASP A 195 -21.24 -0.54 23.24
N PHE A 196 -20.45 0.43 23.69
CA PHE A 196 -19.74 1.33 22.80
C PHE A 196 -18.25 1.28 23.10
N ARG A 197 -17.46 0.88 22.10
CA ARG A 197 -16.01 0.85 22.24
C ARG A 197 -15.45 2.27 22.13
N ILE A 198 -15.19 2.89 23.28
CA ILE A 198 -14.34 4.09 23.34
C ILE A 198 -12.90 3.63 23.52
N ALA A 199 -12.10 3.78 22.46
CA ALA A 199 -10.67 3.58 22.58
C ALA A 199 -10.07 4.77 23.34
N GLY A 200 -9.21 4.49 24.29
CA GLY A 200 -8.60 5.52 25.12
C GLY A 200 -7.13 5.23 25.35
N LEU A 201 -6.36 6.29 25.54
CA LEU A 201 -4.92 6.20 25.68
C LEU A 201 -4.51 6.71 27.06
N MET A 202 -3.78 5.89 27.81
CA MET A 202 -3.20 6.32 29.06
C MET A 202 -1.90 7.07 28.76
N VAL A 203 -1.89 8.35 29.14
CA VAL A 203 -0.82 9.31 28.89
C VAL A 203 -0.50 10.07 30.16
N ASP A 204 0.69 10.64 30.24
CA ASP A 204 0.99 11.62 31.27
C ASP A 204 0.50 13.03 30.91
N HIS A 205 0.43 13.90 31.92
CA HIS A 205 0.12 15.34 31.77
C HIS A 205 1.06 16.10 30.80
N THR A 206 2.26 15.61 30.50
CA THR A 206 3.15 16.27 29.54
C THR A 206 2.92 15.83 28.10
N TYR A 207 2.08 14.82 27.85
CA TYR A 207 1.87 14.27 26.52
C TYR A 207 1.31 15.29 25.52
N ILE A 208 0.18 15.91 25.87
CA ILE A 208 -0.48 16.94 25.05
C ILE A 208 0.48 18.09 24.71
N PRO A 209 1.21 18.71 25.67
CA PRO A 209 2.16 19.78 25.36
C PRO A 209 3.45 19.29 24.68
N THR A 210 3.82 18.01 24.81
CA THR A 210 4.98 17.42 24.09
C THR A 210 4.67 17.29 22.60
N TYR A 211 3.46 16.85 22.24
CA TYR A 211 3.01 16.75 20.86
C TYR A 211 2.38 18.04 20.32
N GLY A 212 2.26 19.10 21.15
CA GLY A 212 1.63 20.36 20.76
C GLY A 212 0.16 20.21 20.32
N ILE A 213 -0.56 19.25 20.89
CA ILE A 213 -1.94 18.94 20.50
C ILE A 213 -2.86 20.08 20.96
N PRO A 214 -3.61 20.75 20.05
CA PRO A 214 -4.55 21.79 20.43
C PRO A 214 -5.80 21.17 21.07
N LEU A 215 -6.18 21.66 22.25
CA LEU A 215 -7.42 21.26 22.92
C LEU A 215 -8.60 22.07 22.37
N ALA A 216 -9.66 21.37 21.94
CA ALA A 216 -10.88 22.03 21.45
C ALA A 216 -11.66 22.74 22.57
N ALA A 217 -11.64 22.18 23.78
CA ALA A 217 -12.25 22.75 24.98
C ALA A 217 -11.60 22.14 26.24
N GLY A 218 -11.81 22.78 27.38
CA GLY A 218 -11.36 22.29 28.68
C GLY A 218 -9.89 22.59 28.98
N ARG A 219 -9.24 21.70 29.73
CA ARG A 219 -7.86 21.84 30.19
C ARG A 219 -7.11 20.52 30.08
N ASN A 220 -5.78 20.60 30.01
CA ASN A 220 -4.92 19.43 30.11
C ASN A 220 -4.94 18.85 31.54
N PHE A 221 -4.45 17.61 31.69
CA PHE A 221 -4.20 16.99 32.98
C PHE A 221 -3.19 17.81 33.79
N SER A 222 -3.40 17.87 35.11
CA SER A 222 -2.51 18.54 36.06
C SER A 222 -2.12 17.61 37.19
N ARG A 223 -0.86 17.65 37.63
CA ARG A 223 -0.42 16.91 38.82
C ARG A 223 -1.01 17.47 40.12
N GLU A 224 -1.45 18.72 40.12
CA GLU A 224 -2.01 19.37 41.31
C GLU A 224 -3.42 18.85 41.64
N LEU A 225 -4.06 18.16 40.69
CA LEU A 225 -5.42 17.67 40.80
C LEU A 225 -5.39 16.14 40.88
N ALA A 226 -5.53 15.60 42.09
CA ALA A 226 -5.50 14.16 42.33
C ALA A 226 -6.55 13.37 41.52
N SER A 227 -7.71 13.99 41.27
CA SER A 227 -8.78 13.42 40.41
C SER A 227 -8.30 13.13 38.99
N ASP A 228 -7.29 13.85 38.50
CA ASP A 228 -6.79 13.67 37.14
C ASP A 228 -6.04 12.33 36.98
N SER A 229 -5.56 11.73 38.07
CA SER A 229 -4.87 10.44 38.02
C SER A 229 -5.83 9.25 37.95
N SER A 230 -7.10 9.41 38.34
CA SER A 230 -8.03 8.28 38.52
C SER A 230 -9.36 8.43 37.80
N GLU A 231 -9.82 9.66 37.57
CA GLU A 231 -11.19 9.92 37.08
C GLU A 231 -11.25 10.84 35.85
N ALA A 232 -10.18 11.58 35.53
CA ALA A 232 -10.20 12.47 34.39
C ALA A 232 -9.96 11.75 33.06
N PHE A 233 -10.66 12.22 32.04
CA PHE A 233 -10.48 11.86 30.63
C PHE A 233 -10.55 13.12 29.78
N ILE A 234 -9.87 13.12 28.64
CA ILE A 234 -9.89 14.17 27.61
C ILE A 234 -10.34 13.53 26.30
#